data_AF-A0A662PCH5-F1
#
_entry.id   AF-A0A662PCH5-F1
#
_cell.length_a   1.000
_cell.length_b   1.000
_cell.length_c   1.000
_cell.angle_alpha   90.00
_cell.angle_beta   90.00
_cell.angle_gamma   90.00
#
_symmetry.space_group_name_H-M   'P 1'
#
loop_
_entity.id
_entity.type
_entity.pdbx_description
1 polymer ?
#
loop_
_entity_poly.entity_id
_entity_poly.type
_entity_poly.pdbx_seq_one_letter_code
_entity_poly.pdbx_strand_id
1 'polypeptide(L)'
;MILNRIKLFNILKRSQKLFLRLKNVKLAVKKIPRFNVKILSVPIDAIFQSKELRKKYYLLTNDSLNLHVMKSNKISDIATNDRDFERVDFIKVWRP
;
A
#
# COMPACT_ATOMS: atom_id res chain seq x y z
N MET A 1 -8.64 -0.50 29.19
CA MET A 1 -7.22 -0.22 28.86
C MET A 1 -7.04 -0.27 27.35
N ILE A 2 -7.14 0.87 26.66
CA ILE A 2 -7.01 0.92 25.19
C ILE A 2 -5.52 0.82 24.86
N LEU A 3 -5.07 -0.33 24.36
CA LEU A 3 -3.72 -0.43 23.83
C LEU A 3 -3.58 0.50 22.61
N ASN A 4 -2.67 1.47 22.69
CA ASN A 4 -2.33 2.32 21.55
C ASN A 4 -1.86 1.43 20.37
N ARG A 5 -2.30 1.76 19.14
CA ARG A 5 -2.04 1.02 17.89
C ARG A 5 -0.58 0.61 17.71
N ILE A 6 0.36 1.47 18.11
CA ILE A 6 1.81 1.23 18.02
C ILE A 6 2.24 0.07 18.94
N LYS A 7 1.71 0.04 20.16
CA LYS A 7 2.02 -1.01 21.15
C LYS A 7 1.45 -2.35 20.69
N LEU A 8 0.24 -2.34 20.13
CA LEU A 8 -0.38 -3.53 19.54
C LEU A 8 0.42 -4.05 18.33
N PHE A 9 0.87 -3.17 17.44
CA PHE A 9 1.67 -3.55 16.27
C PHE A 9 3.00 -4.22 16.66
N ASN A 10 3.70 -3.67 17.66
CA ASN A 10 4.95 -4.25 18.16
C ASN A 10 4.73 -5.62 18.83
N ILE A 11 3.60 -5.81 19.53
CA ILE A 11 3.23 -7.11 20.11
C ILE A 11 2.94 -8.13 19.00
N LEU A 12 2.20 -7.74 17.96
CA LEU A 12 1.89 -8.61 16.82
C LEU A 12 3.16 -9.03 16.06
N LYS A 13 4.13 -8.14 15.86
CA LYS A 13 5.43 -8.47 15.23
C LYS A 13 6.25 -9.46 16.04
N ARG A 14 6.18 -9.41 17.38
CA ARG A 14 6.99 -10.27 18.27
C ARG A 14 6.35 -11.63 18.56
N SER A 15 5.04 -11.80 18.33
CA SER A 15 4.34 -13.04 18.63
C SER A 15 3.73 -13.67 17.37
N GLN A 16 4.47 -14.58 16.76
CA GLN A 16 4.05 -15.36 15.60
C GLN A 16 2.73 -16.13 15.86
N LYS A 17 2.53 -16.60 17.10
CA LYS A 17 1.32 -17.32 17.54
C LYS A 17 0.06 -16.42 17.58
N LEU A 18 0.20 -15.15 17.91
CA LEU A 18 -0.89 -14.17 17.86
C LEU A 18 -1.23 -13.76 16.43
N PHE A 19 -0.22 -13.59 15.56
CA PHE A 19 -0.43 -13.32 14.14
C PHE A 19 -1.24 -14.43 13.47
N LEU A 20 -0.95 -15.70 13.78
CA LEU A 20 -1.69 -16.86 13.26
C LEU A 20 -3.17 -16.89 13.69
N ARG A 21 -3.55 -16.20 14.78
CA ARG A 21 -4.94 -16.08 15.25
C ARG A 21 -5.74 -15.01 14.48
N LEU A 22 -5.10 -14.20 13.63
CA LEU A 22 -5.75 -13.20 12.77
C LEU A 22 -6.45 -13.89 11.57
N LYS A 23 -7.51 -14.64 11.85
CA LYS A 23 -8.31 -15.35 10.82
C LYS A 23 -8.86 -14.40 9.75
N ASN A 24 -9.18 -13.16 10.15
CA ASN A 24 -9.84 -12.18 9.28
C ASN A 24 -8.96 -11.69 8.14
N VAL A 25 -7.64 -11.64 8.31
CA VAL A 25 -6.70 -11.15 7.28
C VAL A 25 -6.70 -12.08 6.06
N LYS A 26 -6.61 -13.40 6.30
CA LYS A 26 -6.63 -14.40 5.22
C LYS A 26 -7.97 -14.43 4.48
N LEU A 27 -9.08 -14.21 5.21
CA LEU A 27 -10.42 -14.16 4.62
C LEU A 27 -10.63 -12.91 3.77
N ALA A 28 -10.04 -11.77 4.13
CA ALA A 28 -10.17 -10.53 3.37
C ALA A 28 -9.55 -10.65 1.96
N VAL A 29 -8.33 -11.21 1.86
CA VAL A 29 -7.64 -11.38 0.56
C VAL A 29 -8.43 -12.31 -0.37
N LYS A 30 -9.05 -13.37 0.16
CA LYS A 30 -9.91 -14.28 -0.62
C LYS A 30 -11.15 -13.62 -1.22
N LYS A 31 -11.55 -12.44 -0.74
CA LYS A 31 -12.68 -11.68 -1.30
C LYS A 31 -12.29 -10.81 -2.49
N ILE A 32 -11.00 -10.52 -2.67
CA ILE A 32 -10.50 -9.63 -3.75
C ILE A 32 -11.01 -10.06 -5.14
N PRO A 33 -10.98 -11.35 -5.53
CA PRO A 33 -11.49 -11.76 -6.84
C PRO A 33 -12.99 -11.53 -7.04
N ARG A 34 -13.75 -11.31 -5.96
CA ARG A 34 -15.20 -11.03 -6.02
C ARG A 34 -15.50 -9.55 -6.17
N PHE A 35 -14.50 -8.69 -5.99
CA PHE A 35 -14.66 -7.27 -6.28
C PHE A 35 -14.51 -7.07 -7.79
N ASN A 36 -15.23 -6.10 -8.35
CA ASN A 36 -15.06 -5.69 -9.74
C ASN A 36 -13.77 -4.87 -9.88
N VAL A 37 -12.63 -5.51 -9.64
CA VAL A 37 -11.29 -4.89 -9.62
C VAL A 37 -10.41 -5.49 -10.70
N LYS A 38 -9.62 -4.64 -11.34
CA LYS A 38 -8.57 -5.05 -12.27
C LYS A 38 -7.26 -5.16 -11.51
N ILE A 39 -6.62 -6.33 -11.56
CA ILE A 39 -5.27 -6.54 -11.02
C ILE A 39 -4.27 -6.23 -12.12
N LEU A 40 -3.35 -5.29 -11.86
CA LEU A 40 -2.31 -4.91 -12.80
C LEU A 40 -1.02 -5.68 -12.48
N SER A 41 -0.42 -6.29 -13.49
CA SER A 41 0.92 -6.86 -13.40
C SER A 41 1.95 -5.75 -13.39
N VAL A 42 2.99 -5.90 -12.56
CA VAL A 42 4.09 -4.95 -12.45
C VAL A 42 5.32 -5.56 -13.11
N PRO A 43 5.85 -4.97 -14.20
CA PRO A 43 7.07 -5.47 -14.83
C PRO A 43 8.26 -5.23 -13.90
N ILE A 44 9.27 -6.12 -13.96
CA ILE A 44 10.44 -6.05 -13.07
C ILE A 44 11.17 -4.70 -13.18
N ASP A 45 11.24 -4.14 -14.37
CA ASP A 45 11.92 -2.87 -14.65
C ASP A 45 11.26 -1.68 -13.94
N ALA A 46 9.96 -1.78 -13.59
CA ALA A 46 9.26 -0.73 -12.85
C ALA A 46 9.89 -0.46 -11.48
N ILE A 47 10.56 -1.46 -10.88
CA ILE A 47 11.28 -1.31 -9.60
C ILE A 47 12.44 -0.32 -9.76
N PHE A 48 13.14 -0.35 -10.90
CA PHE A 48 14.24 0.55 -11.18
C PHE A 48 13.73 1.90 -11.67
N GLN A 49 12.69 1.91 -12.51
CA GLN A 49 12.09 3.13 -13.06
C GLN A 49 11.40 3.99 -11.99
N SER A 50 10.94 3.40 -10.88
CA SER A 50 10.35 4.15 -9.76
C SER A 50 11.37 4.96 -8.94
N LYS A 51 12.68 4.76 -9.15
CA LYS A 51 13.76 5.40 -8.39
C LYS A 51 13.66 6.93 -8.35
N GLU A 52 13.29 7.55 -9.46
CA GLU A 52 13.20 9.01 -9.52
C GLU A 52 11.95 9.55 -8.81
N LEU A 53 10.84 8.80 -8.80
CA LEU A 53 9.66 9.13 -7.99
C LEU A 53 9.94 8.99 -6.49
N ARG A 54 10.68 7.93 -6.11
CA ARG A 54 11.15 7.73 -4.72
C ARG A 54 11.92 8.94 -4.20
N LYS A 55 12.86 9.44 -4.99
CA LYS A 55 13.66 10.62 -4.64
C LYS A 55 12.81 11.88 -4.62
N LYS A 56 11.99 12.11 -5.64
CA LYS A 56 11.20 13.34 -5.78
C LYS A 56 10.20 13.53 -4.63
N TYR A 57 9.54 12.46 -4.19
CA TYR A 57 8.46 12.56 -3.19
C TYR A 57 8.81 11.97 -1.82
N TYR A 58 10.07 11.56 -1.63
CA TYR A 58 10.57 10.96 -0.39
C TYR A 58 9.74 9.74 0.05
N LEU A 59 9.51 8.81 -0.87
CA LEU A 59 8.66 7.64 -0.66
C LEU A 59 9.46 6.37 -0.39
N LEU A 60 8.83 5.35 0.21
CA LEU A 60 9.43 4.02 0.28
C LEU A 60 9.41 3.34 -1.10
N THR A 61 10.18 2.26 -1.26
CA THR A 61 10.30 1.53 -2.53
C THR A 61 8.95 1.06 -3.07
N ASN A 62 8.07 0.53 -2.20
CA ASN A 62 6.76 0.05 -2.64
C ASN A 62 5.82 1.21 -3.03
N ASP A 63 5.87 2.32 -2.31
CA ASP A 63 4.99 3.47 -2.59
C ASP A 63 5.41 4.19 -3.88
N SER A 64 6.71 4.34 -4.10
CA SER A 64 7.23 4.84 -5.37
C SER A 64 6.95 3.89 -6.54
N LEU A 65 6.96 2.57 -6.32
CA LEU A 65 6.53 1.58 -7.31
C LEU A 65 5.05 1.72 -7.65
N ASN A 66 4.18 1.87 -6.64
CA ASN A 66 2.76 2.13 -6.84
C ASN A 66 2.54 3.40 -7.68
N LEU A 67 3.26 4.50 -7.38
CA LEU A 67 3.20 5.72 -8.19
C LEU A 67 3.67 5.51 -9.63
N HIS A 68 4.74 4.74 -9.84
CA HIS A 68 5.22 4.44 -11.19
C HIS A 68 4.15 3.69 -11.98
N VAL A 69 3.54 2.66 -11.38
CA VAL A 69 2.46 1.89 -12.00
C VAL A 69 1.27 2.80 -12.32
N MET A 70 0.87 3.67 -11.39
CA MET A 70 -0.20 4.65 -11.62
C MET A 70 0.11 5.56 -12.81
N LYS A 71 1.30 6.16 -12.82
CA LYS A 71 1.73 7.08 -13.89
C LYS A 71 1.75 6.40 -15.25
N SER A 72 2.32 5.21 -15.34
CA SER A 72 2.42 4.43 -16.59
C SER A 72 1.04 3.96 -17.11
N ASN A 73 0.05 3.84 -16.24
CA ASN A 73 -1.32 3.47 -16.59
C ASN A 73 -2.29 4.67 -16.64
N LYS A 74 -1.79 5.91 -16.54
CA LYS A 74 -2.59 7.15 -16.51
C LYS A 74 -3.67 7.16 -15.41
N ILE A 75 -3.35 6.60 -14.24
CA ILE A 75 -4.21 6.59 -13.06
C ILE A 75 -3.85 7.79 -12.19
N SER A 76 -4.83 8.65 -11.91
CA SER A 76 -4.68 9.87 -11.14
C SER A 76 -5.29 9.81 -9.74
N ASP A 77 -6.00 8.74 -9.39
CA ASP A 77 -6.76 8.67 -8.14
C ASP A 77 -6.28 7.47 -7.32
N ILE A 78 -6.05 7.68 -6.02
CA ILE A 78 -5.65 6.62 -5.09
C ILE A 78 -6.54 6.64 -3.85
N ALA A 79 -7.05 5.47 -3.46
CA ALA A 79 -7.70 5.28 -2.17
C ALA A 79 -6.66 4.80 -1.15
N THR A 80 -6.24 5.67 -0.23
CA THR A 80 -5.24 5.32 0.79
C THR A 80 -5.42 6.15 2.06
N ASN A 81 -5.04 5.55 3.19
CA ASN A 81 -4.90 6.25 4.47
C ASN A 81 -3.47 6.77 4.71
N ASP A 82 -2.56 6.52 3.75
CA ASP A 82 -1.18 6.97 3.81
C ASP A 82 -1.06 8.42 3.32
N ARG A 83 -0.65 9.31 4.24
CA ARG A 83 -0.52 10.75 3.97
C ARG A 83 0.70 11.06 3.10
N ASP A 84 1.64 10.14 2.94
CA ASP A 84 2.83 10.40 2.13
C ASP A 84 2.51 10.68 0.66
N PHE A 85 1.39 10.13 0.16
CA PHE A 85 0.89 10.37 -1.19
C PHE A 85 0.33 11.78 -1.40
N GLU A 86 0.04 12.54 -0.33
CA GLU A 86 -0.46 13.92 -0.43
C GLU A 86 0.60 14.89 -1.00
N ARG A 87 1.88 14.50 -0.97
CA ARG A 87 2.97 15.29 -1.56
C ARG A 87 3.07 15.16 -3.08
N VAL A 88 2.26 14.29 -3.70
CA VAL A 88 2.39 13.92 -5.10
C VAL A 88 1.46 14.76 -5.97
N ASP A 89 2.06 15.62 -6.78
CA ASP A 89 1.40 16.64 -7.60
C ASP A 89 0.43 16.10 -8.67
N PHE A 90 0.61 14.88 -9.16
CA PHE A 90 -0.18 14.33 -10.28
C PHE A 90 -1.30 13.37 -9.85
N ILE A 91 -1.56 13.22 -8.54
CA ILE A 91 -2.60 12.32 -8.04
C ILE A 91 -3.55 13.02 -7.06
N LYS A 92 -4.74 12.46 -6.91
CA LYS A 92 -5.75 12.80 -5.92
C LYS A 92 -5.87 11.66 -4.91
N VAL A 93 -5.77 12.00 -3.63
CA VAL A 93 -5.91 11.05 -2.51
C VAL A 93 -7.35 11.04 -2.01
N TRP A 94 -7.95 9.85 -1.96
CA TRP A 94 -9.24 9.58 -1.34
C TRP A 94 -9.02 8.77 -0.06
N ARG A 95 -9.61 9.22 1.06
CA ARG A 95 -9.49 8.51 2.35
C ARG A 95 -10.69 7.58 2.54
N PRO A 96 -10.48 6.25 2.62
CA PRO A 96 -11.52 5.28 2.92
C PRO A 96 -11.77 5.13 4.42
#